data_AF-A0A1G7I0L4-F1
#
_entry.id   AF-A0A1G7I0L4-F1
#
_cell.length_a   1.000
_cell.length_b   1.000
_cell.length_c   1.000
_cell.angle_alpha   90.00
_cell.angle_beta   90.00
_cell.angle_gamma   90.00
#
_symmetry.space_group_name_H-M   'P 1'
#
loop_
_entity.id
_entity.type
_entity.pdbx_description
1 polymer ?
#
loop_
_entity_poly.entity_id
_entity_poly.type
_entity_poly.pdbx_seq_one_letter_code
_entity_poly.pdbx_strand_id
1 'polypeptide(L)'
;MSTPQHEPQPHGTPPSAPPVDQTQQISAPGYGQQGYGQDPYVQPGHQQPGYGQQGPGGPGAAMPAPPSWAQYAQPNGALGTMRPTGMIILLFFVTFGIWGFVYYFQTHEEMKRHTGEGLGGIVALVISLIFGIVSPFLLSNEVGKLYERRGQAPPVTALTGLWFFPGMFILVGPFIWFVRTNNALNEYWRSQGVTRTSLV
;
A
#
# COMPACT_ATOMS: atom_id res chain seq x y z
N MET A 1 -6.39 -3.58 83.88
CA MET A 1 -5.33 -4.60 83.69
C MET A 1 -4.56 -4.22 82.44
N SER A 2 -3.27 -3.93 82.60
CA SER A 2 -2.38 -3.36 81.58
C SER A 2 -1.23 -4.33 81.31
N THR A 3 -0.78 -4.35 80.03
CA THR A 3 0.53 -4.82 79.49
C THR A 3 0.83 -6.33 79.45
N PRO A 4 1.63 -6.87 78.48
CA PRO A 4 2.84 -6.24 77.90
C PRO A 4 3.08 -6.36 76.36
N GLN A 5 4.19 -5.71 75.98
CA GLN A 5 4.82 -5.43 74.67
C GLN A 5 5.23 -6.62 73.78
N HIS A 6 5.36 -6.33 72.48
CA HIS A 6 6.45 -6.81 71.62
C HIS A 6 6.88 -5.73 70.60
N GLU A 7 8.15 -5.35 70.64
CA GLU A 7 8.97 -4.70 69.58
C GLU A 7 10.18 -5.66 69.37
N PRO A 8 10.91 -5.76 68.22
CA PRO A 8 11.49 -4.61 67.49
C PRO A 8 11.82 -4.76 65.96
N GLN A 9 12.30 -3.65 65.36
CA GLN A 9 13.39 -3.50 64.33
C GLN A 9 13.12 -3.42 62.78
N PRO A 10 14.03 -2.74 62.02
CA PRO A 10 13.77 -1.83 60.88
C PRO A 10 14.24 -2.36 59.49
N HIS A 11 14.37 -1.48 58.48
CA HIS A 11 15.04 -1.56 57.14
C HIS A 11 14.05 -1.29 55.98
N GLY A 12 14.20 -0.32 55.07
CA GLY A 12 15.20 0.71 54.80
C GLY A 12 14.62 1.73 53.80
N THR A 13 15.28 2.89 53.68
CA THR A 13 14.91 4.01 52.80
C THR A 13 15.03 3.67 51.30
N PRO A 14 14.12 4.12 50.43
CA PRO A 14 14.32 4.06 48.98
C PRO A 14 15.34 5.12 48.51
N PRO A 15 16.18 4.82 47.50
CA PRO A 15 17.25 5.70 47.04
C PRO A 15 16.77 6.90 46.19
N SER A 16 17.44 8.02 46.39
CA SER A 16 17.27 9.32 45.74
C SER A 16 17.58 9.31 44.23
N ALA A 17 16.83 10.10 43.46
CA ALA A 17 17.01 10.31 42.03
C ALA A 17 18.24 11.20 41.69
N PRO A 18 18.95 10.94 40.58
CA PRO A 18 19.97 11.84 40.03
C PRO A 18 19.37 12.93 39.10
N PRO A 19 20.14 14.02 38.81
CA PRO A 19 19.61 15.33 38.48
C PRO A 19 19.28 15.57 37.00
N VAL A 20 18.38 16.51 36.76
CA VAL A 20 17.94 16.99 35.43
C VAL A 20 18.95 18.02 34.92
N ASP A 21 19.58 17.76 33.78
CA ASP A 21 20.47 18.71 33.12
C ASP A 21 19.65 19.70 32.29
N GLN A 22 19.71 20.99 32.66
CA GLN A 22 19.12 22.10 31.93
C GLN A 22 20.19 22.74 31.04
N THR A 23 20.06 22.57 29.73
CA THR A 23 20.51 23.58 28.77
C THR A 23 19.48 23.76 27.67
N GLN A 24 18.68 24.82 27.80
CA GLN A 24 17.96 25.43 26.69
C GLN A 24 18.95 26.15 25.78
N GLN A 25 18.89 25.90 24.47
CA GLN A 25 19.38 26.87 23.49
C GLN A 25 18.30 27.11 22.43
N ILE A 26 17.88 28.36 22.39
CA ILE A 26 16.86 28.95 21.50
C ILE A 26 17.42 29.05 20.08
N SER A 27 16.64 28.71 19.05
CA SER A 27 16.85 29.14 17.66
C SER A 27 15.53 29.14 16.88
N ALA A 28 15.25 30.24 16.19
CA ALA A 28 14.05 30.55 15.42
C ALA A 28 14.04 29.86 14.01
N PRO A 29 12.97 29.98 13.19
CA PRO A 29 12.66 29.01 12.13
C PRO A 29 13.50 29.22 10.86
N GLY A 30 14.28 28.20 10.51
CA GLY A 30 14.94 28.09 9.22
C GLY A 30 14.06 27.34 8.22
N TYR A 31 13.70 28.00 7.12
CA TYR A 31 13.18 27.34 5.92
C TYR A 31 14.28 26.44 5.34
N GLY A 32 14.16 25.14 5.56
CA GLY A 32 15.14 24.15 5.11
C GLY A 32 14.43 22.89 4.60
N GLN A 33 14.68 22.59 3.33
CA GLN A 33 14.27 21.40 2.61
C GLN A 33 14.54 20.12 3.43
N GLN A 34 13.51 19.31 3.66
CA GLN A 34 13.66 17.98 4.26
C GLN A 34 13.66 16.92 3.16
N GLY A 35 14.87 16.56 2.75
CA GLY A 35 15.16 15.25 2.16
C GLY A 35 14.88 14.19 3.23
N TYR A 36 14.04 13.22 2.89
CA TYR A 36 13.72 12.14 3.80
C TYR A 36 14.88 11.14 3.86
N GLY A 37 15.39 10.98 5.09
CA GLY A 37 16.53 10.17 5.43
C GLY A 37 16.33 8.68 5.18
N GLN A 38 17.44 8.02 4.90
CA GLN A 38 17.59 6.58 4.94
C GLN A 38 17.68 6.14 6.41
N ASP A 39 16.65 5.47 6.92
CA ASP A 39 16.77 4.68 8.14
C ASP A 39 17.39 3.31 7.78
N PRO A 40 18.52 2.91 8.40
CA PRO A 40 19.08 1.58 8.21
C PRO A 40 18.27 0.58 9.06
N TYR A 41 17.22 0.01 8.47
CA TYR A 41 16.55 -1.13 9.08
C TYR A 41 17.50 -2.34 9.05
N VAL A 42 17.99 -2.72 10.23
CA VAL A 42 18.66 -3.99 10.48
C VAL A 42 17.63 -5.10 10.18
N GLN A 43 17.92 -5.88 9.14
CA GLN A 43 17.08 -6.97 8.67
C GLN A 43 17.25 -8.18 9.60
N PRO A 44 16.19 -8.72 10.24
CA PRO A 44 16.26 -10.03 10.88
C PRO A 44 16.46 -11.09 9.80
N GLY A 45 17.60 -11.78 9.83
CA GLY A 45 17.95 -12.82 8.88
C GLY A 45 16.95 -13.97 8.92
N HIS A 46 16.07 -14.05 7.94
CA HIS A 46 15.27 -15.24 7.69
C HIS A 46 16.17 -16.30 7.05
N GLN A 47 16.54 -17.29 7.86
CA GLN A 47 17.19 -18.51 7.39
C GLN A 47 16.29 -19.20 6.38
N GLN A 48 16.77 -19.34 5.15
CA GLN A 48 16.16 -20.17 4.12
C GLN A 48 16.16 -21.64 4.60
N PRO A 49 15.06 -22.38 4.46
CA PRO A 49 15.08 -23.83 4.64
C PRO A 49 15.99 -24.45 3.58
N GLY A 50 17.12 -25.00 4.02
CA GLY A 50 18.02 -25.77 3.17
C GLY A 50 17.38 -27.07 2.73
N TYR A 51 16.93 -27.11 1.47
CA TYR A 51 16.48 -28.35 0.83
C TYR A 51 17.70 -29.17 0.40
N GLY A 52 18.03 -30.17 1.21
CA GLY A 52 18.46 -31.52 0.82
C GLY A 52 19.49 -31.70 -0.29
N GLN A 53 20.71 -32.05 0.14
CA GLN A 53 21.68 -32.99 -0.43
C GLN A 53 21.88 -33.07 -1.97
N GLN A 54 23.08 -32.65 -2.36
CA GLN A 54 23.75 -32.96 -3.62
C GLN A 54 24.06 -34.46 -3.71
N GLY A 55 23.47 -35.14 -4.70
CA GLY A 55 23.92 -36.46 -5.17
C GLY A 55 24.89 -36.31 -6.34
N PRO A 56 25.99 -37.08 -6.42
CA PRO A 56 26.98 -36.95 -7.49
C PRO A 56 26.57 -37.76 -8.73
N GLY A 57 26.47 -37.10 -9.88
CA GLY A 57 26.55 -37.73 -11.20
C GLY A 57 25.37 -37.49 -12.14
N GLY A 58 25.59 -36.68 -13.18
CA GLY A 58 24.71 -36.61 -14.35
C GLY A 58 24.91 -35.33 -15.18
N PRO A 59 25.30 -35.41 -16.46
CA PRO A 59 25.43 -34.24 -17.31
C PRO A 59 24.05 -33.68 -17.68
N GLY A 60 23.79 -32.43 -17.28
CA GLY A 60 22.94 -31.50 -18.04
C GLY A 60 21.43 -31.68 -17.98
N ALA A 61 20.85 -31.99 -16.82
CA ALA A 61 19.40 -31.78 -16.66
C ALA A 61 19.11 -30.27 -16.64
N ALA A 62 18.59 -29.74 -17.75
CA ALA A 62 18.08 -28.38 -17.83
C ALA A 62 17.00 -28.20 -16.77
N MET A 63 17.23 -27.27 -15.83
CA MET A 63 16.21 -26.93 -14.84
C MET A 63 14.94 -26.47 -15.56
N PRO A 64 13.75 -26.94 -15.16
CA PRO A 64 12.50 -26.45 -15.73
C PRO A 64 12.43 -24.94 -15.53
N ALA A 65 12.10 -24.21 -16.60
CA ALA A 65 11.94 -22.77 -16.55
C ALA A 65 10.97 -22.40 -15.41
N PRO A 66 11.25 -21.35 -14.62
CA PRO A 66 10.34 -20.93 -13.58
C PRO A 66 8.95 -20.67 -14.22
N PRO A 67 7.88 -21.13 -13.58
CA PRO A 67 6.54 -20.97 -14.12
C PRO A 67 6.24 -19.49 -14.39
N SER A 68 5.43 -19.18 -15.41
CA SER A 68 5.22 -17.80 -15.88
C SER A 68 4.76 -16.82 -14.79
N TRP A 69 4.09 -17.29 -13.74
CA TRP A 69 3.71 -16.48 -12.58
C TRP A 69 4.88 -16.10 -11.67
N ALA A 70 6.00 -16.84 -11.73
CA ALA A 70 7.22 -16.53 -10.99
C ALA A 70 8.09 -15.46 -11.68
N GLN A 71 7.69 -15.00 -12.89
CA GLN A 71 8.38 -13.92 -13.61
C GLN A 71 8.00 -12.53 -13.12
N TYR A 72 6.92 -12.39 -12.33
CA TYR A 72 6.56 -11.12 -11.73
C TYR A 72 7.45 -10.86 -10.51
N ALA A 73 8.22 -9.76 -10.54
CA ALA A 73 8.93 -9.28 -9.37
C ALA A 73 7.93 -9.11 -8.22
N GLN A 74 8.25 -9.65 -7.03
CA GLN A 74 7.42 -9.47 -5.85
C GLN A 74 7.28 -7.97 -5.57
N PRO A 75 6.05 -7.43 -5.48
CA PRO A 75 5.84 -6.00 -5.23
C PRO A 75 6.52 -5.60 -3.91
N ASN A 76 7.61 -4.84 -4.00
CA ASN A 76 8.35 -4.35 -2.83
C ASN A 76 8.37 -2.82 -2.75
N GLY A 77 7.53 -2.16 -3.55
CA GLY A 77 7.42 -0.71 -3.58
C GLY A 77 6.42 -0.16 -2.58
N ALA A 78 6.46 1.16 -2.35
CA ALA A 78 5.62 1.83 -1.36
C ALA A 78 4.13 1.57 -1.59
N LEU A 79 3.41 1.27 -0.50
CA LEU A 79 1.98 0.97 -0.51
C LEU A 79 1.15 2.15 -1.02
N GLY A 80 0.01 1.85 -1.63
CA GLY A 80 -1.02 2.82 -1.97
C GLY A 80 -1.94 3.13 -0.80
N THR A 81 -3.01 3.87 -1.07
CA THR A 81 -3.97 4.30 -0.05
C THR A 81 -5.38 3.76 -0.32
N MET A 82 -6.08 3.36 0.74
CA MET A 82 -7.50 3.01 0.65
C MET A 82 -8.32 4.29 0.47
N ARG A 83 -9.23 4.30 -0.49
CA ARG A 83 -10.08 5.48 -0.78
C ARG A 83 -11.56 5.13 -0.70
N PRO A 84 -12.37 5.86 0.08
CA PRO A 84 -13.77 5.50 0.30
C PRO A 84 -14.58 5.79 -0.98
N THR A 85 -15.17 4.75 -1.55
CA THR A 85 -15.88 4.79 -2.85
C THR A 85 -16.94 5.89 -2.90
N GLY A 86 -17.73 6.07 -1.85
CA GLY A 86 -18.78 7.10 -1.79
C GLY A 86 -18.21 8.53 -1.82
N MET A 87 -17.08 8.77 -1.15
CA MET A 87 -16.45 10.10 -1.15
C MET A 87 -15.84 10.43 -2.50
N ILE A 88 -15.25 9.44 -3.18
CA ILE A 88 -14.77 9.61 -4.56
C ILE A 88 -15.92 10.04 -5.47
N ILE A 89 -17.02 9.29 -5.43
CA ILE A 89 -18.20 9.59 -6.24
C ILE A 89 -18.70 11.01 -5.94
N LEU A 90 -18.78 11.38 -4.66
CA LEU A 90 -19.17 12.73 -4.25
C LEU A 90 -18.23 13.79 -4.84
N LEU A 91 -16.91 13.61 -4.70
CA LEU A 91 -15.90 14.54 -5.22
C LEU A 91 -15.95 14.62 -6.75
N PHE A 92 -16.20 13.51 -7.43
CA PHE A 92 -16.41 13.50 -8.87
C PHE A 92 -17.56 14.45 -9.25
N PHE A 93 -18.71 14.39 -8.59
CA PHE A 93 -19.82 15.30 -8.89
C PHE A 93 -19.56 16.75 -8.45
N VAL A 94 -19.02 16.97 -7.26
CA VAL A 94 -18.75 18.31 -6.71
C VAL A 94 -17.74 19.08 -7.57
N THR A 95 -16.78 18.38 -8.17
CA THR A 95 -15.75 18.97 -9.03
C THR A 95 -16.09 18.93 -10.52
N PHE A 96 -17.33 18.61 -10.89
CA PHE A 96 -17.75 18.45 -12.30
C PHE A 96 -16.87 17.48 -13.10
N GLY A 97 -16.45 16.39 -12.47
CA GLY A 97 -15.67 15.31 -13.06
C GLY A 97 -14.15 15.51 -13.00
N ILE A 98 -13.66 16.70 -12.62
CA ILE A 98 -12.21 16.99 -12.58
C ILE A 98 -11.48 16.04 -11.63
N TRP A 99 -12.10 15.70 -10.51
CA TRP A 99 -11.52 14.78 -9.53
C TRP A 99 -11.25 13.37 -10.11
N GLY A 100 -11.98 12.95 -11.15
CA GLY A 100 -11.74 11.69 -11.84
C GLY A 100 -10.32 11.60 -12.43
N PHE A 101 -9.81 12.70 -12.99
CA PHE A 101 -8.45 12.77 -13.53
C PHE A 101 -7.39 12.64 -12.44
N VAL A 102 -7.62 13.31 -11.30
CA VAL A 102 -6.75 13.22 -10.12
C VAL A 102 -6.70 11.78 -9.61
N TYR A 103 -7.85 11.12 -9.56
CA TYR A 103 -7.94 9.72 -9.16
C TYR A 103 -7.18 8.79 -10.10
N TYR A 104 -7.34 8.94 -11.42
CA TYR A 104 -6.57 8.15 -12.39
C TYR A 104 -5.08 8.37 -12.21
N PHE A 105 -4.63 9.62 -12.10
CA PHE A 105 -3.23 9.94 -11.84
C PHE A 105 -2.72 9.23 -10.58
N GLN A 106 -3.38 9.41 -9.45
CA GLN A 106 -2.91 8.87 -8.17
C GLN A 106 -2.90 7.34 -8.15
N THR A 107 -3.99 6.71 -8.60
CA THR A 107 -4.10 5.24 -8.53
C THR A 107 -3.09 4.55 -9.45
N HIS A 108 -2.92 5.03 -10.68
CA HIS A 108 -1.91 4.48 -11.58
C HIS A 108 -0.47 4.72 -11.10
N GLU A 109 -0.20 5.87 -10.48
CA GLU A 109 1.11 6.15 -9.89
C GLU A 109 1.39 5.25 -8.68
N GLU A 110 0.41 5.06 -7.79
CA GLU A 110 0.53 4.17 -6.62
C GLU A 110 0.79 2.73 -7.04
N MET A 111 0.01 2.21 -8.00
CA MET A 111 0.19 0.86 -8.50
C MET A 111 1.56 0.69 -9.13
N LYS A 112 1.98 1.59 -10.02
CA LYS A 112 3.31 1.55 -10.64
C LYS A 112 4.43 1.65 -9.60
N ARG A 113 4.29 2.52 -8.59
CA ARG A 113 5.29 2.66 -7.52
C ARG A 113 5.39 1.39 -6.69
N HIS A 114 4.27 0.72 -6.43
CA HIS A 114 4.24 -0.50 -5.61
C HIS A 114 4.82 -1.73 -6.34
N THR A 115 4.50 -1.89 -7.63
CA THR A 115 4.90 -3.07 -8.42
C THR A 115 6.15 -2.85 -9.25
N GLY A 116 6.58 -1.60 -9.47
CA GLY A 116 7.61 -1.23 -10.44
C GLY A 116 7.14 -1.29 -11.90
N GLU A 117 5.88 -1.65 -12.16
CA GLU A 117 5.35 -1.89 -13.51
C GLU A 117 3.89 -1.44 -13.63
N GLY A 118 3.57 -0.78 -14.73
CA GLY A 118 2.26 -0.18 -14.95
C GLY A 118 2.39 1.11 -15.74
N LEU A 119 1.26 1.66 -16.13
CA LEU A 119 1.19 2.85 -16.96
C LEU A 119 1.77 4.09 -16.24
N GLY A 120 1.50 4.19 -14.93
CA GLY A 120 1.92 5.32 -14.10
C GLY A 120 0.99 6.52 -14.23
N GLY A 121 1.05 7.44 -13.27
CA GLY A 121 0.08 8.51 -13.11
C GLY A 121 0.10 9.52 -14.24
N ILE A 122 1.29 9.98 -14.66
CA ILE A 122 1.41 11.00 -15.72
C ILE A 122 0.86 10.45 -17.04
N VAL A 123 1.24 9.22 -17.41
CA VAL A 123 0.75 8.59 -18.64
C VAL A 123 -0.76 8.36 -18.53
N ALA A 124 -1.26 7.91 -17.38
CA ALA A 124 -2.69 7.73 -17.14
C ALA A 124 -3.46 9.04 -17.28
N LEU A 125 -2.91 10.15 -16.76
CA LEU A 125 -3.52 11.46 -16.85
C LEU A 125 -3.65 11.94 -18.31
N VAL A 126 -2.57 11.81 -19.09
CA VAL A 126 -2.58 12.17 -20.52
C VAL A 126 -3.57 11.31 -21.30
N ILE A 127 -3.59 10.00 -21.07
CA ILE A 127 -4.57 9.10 -21.68
C ILE A 127 -5.98 9.46 -21.24
N SER A 128 -6.19 9.81 -19.98
CA SER A 128 -7.51 10.19 -19.48
C SER A 128 -8.03 11.47 -20.13
N LEU A 129 -7.16 12.44 -20.39
CA LEU A 129 -7.53 13.69 -21.05
C LEU A 129 -7.88 13.50 -22.53
N ILE A 130 -7.13 12.67 -23.26
CA ILE A 130 -7.28 12.50 -24.72
C ILE A 130 -8.23 11.33 -25.06
N PHE A 131 -8.15 10.25 -24.29
CA PHE A 131 -8.86 8.99 -24.48
C PHE A 131 -9.62 8.59 -23.20
N GLY A 132 -10.39 9.51 -22.62
CA GLY A 132 -11.10 9.30 -21.35
C GLY A 132 -11.94 8.02 -21.29
N ILE A 133 -12.56 7.62 -22.40
CA ILE A 133 -13.37 6.38 -22.51
C ILE A 133 -12.53 5.11 -22.29
N VAL A 134 -11.23 5.14 -22.56
CA VAL A 134 -10.32 4.00 -22.40
C VAL A 134 -9.84 3.84 -20.96
N SER A 135 -9.82 4.93 -20.18
CA SER A 135 -9.30 4.95 -18.80
C SER A 135 -9.97 3.93 -17.86
N PRO A 136 -11.31 3.72 -17.90
CA PRO A 136 -11.97 2.67 -17.13
C PRO A 136 -11.43 1.26 -17.38
N PHE A 137 -11.10 0.93 -18.63
CA PHE A 137 -10.58 -0.37 -19.02
C PHE A 137 -9.15 -0.55 -18.53
N LEU A 138 -8.32 0.48 -18.66
CA LEU A 138 -6.94 0.46 -18.21
C LEU A 138 -6.85 0.31 -16.68
N LEU A 139 -7.67 1.07 -15.95
CA LEU A 139 -7.68 1.00 -14.50
C LEU A 139 -8.08 -0.40 -14.01
N SER A 140 -9.20 -0.95 -14.49
CA SER A 140 -9.63 -2.30 -14.08
C SER A 140 -8.62 -3.38 -14.46
N ASN A 141 -7.92 -3.23 -15.59
CA ASN A 141 -6.87 -4.14 -16.01
C ASN A 141 -5.65 -4.09 -15.09
N GLU A 142 -5.19 -2.90 -14.70
CA GLU A 142 -4.06 -2.76 -13.78
C GLU A 142 -4.37 -3.31 -12.39
N VAL A 143 -5.56 -3.03 -11.87
CA VAL A 143 -6.02 -3.63 -10.60
C VAL A 143 -6.02 -5.16 -10.71
N GLY A 144 -6.55 -5.73 -11.81
CA GLY A 144 -6.50 -7.19 -12.04
C GLY A 144 -5.07 -7.74 -12.03
N LYS A 145 -4.14 -7.06 -12.71
CA LYS A 145 -2.72 -7.43 -12.74
C LYS A 145 -2.07 -7.43 -11.36
N LEU A 146 -2.50 -6.57 -10.42
CA LEU A 146 -1.99 -6.59 -9.05
C LEU A 146 -2.25 -7.95 -8.36
N TYR A 147 -3.44 -8.51 -8.59
CA TYR A 147 -3.83 -9.82 -8.07
C TYR A 147 -3.08 -10.95 -8.79
N GLU A 148 -3.00 -10.90 -10.12
CA GLU A 148 -2.33 -11.92 -10.93
C GLU A 148 -0.84 -12.07 -10.56
N ARG A 149 -0.13 -10.97 -10.30
CA ARG A 149 1.27 -10.96 -9.84
C ARG A 149 1.49 -11.71 -8.53
N ARG A 150 0.44 -11.79 -7.70
CA ARG A 150 0.45 -12.51 -6.43
C ARG A 150 -0.13 -13.92 -6.54
N GLY A 151 -0.34 -14.41 -7.77
CA GLY A 151 -0.95 -15.71 -8.04
C GLY A 151 -2.43 -15.78 -7.66
N GLN A 152 -3.12 -14.64 -7.52
CA GLN A 152 -4.54 -14.58 -7.16
C GLN A 152 -5.40 -14.40 -8.40
N ALA A 153 -6.63 -14.94 -8.36
CA ALA A 153 -7.62 -14.69 -9.40
C ALA A 153 -8.01 -13.21 -9.41
N PRO A 154 -7.98 -12.53 -10.58
CA PRO A 154 -8.31 -11.12 -10.66
C PRO A 154 -9.82 -10.88 -10.43
N PRO A 155 -10.23 -10.10 -9.43
CA PRO A 155 -11.65 -9.79 -9.18
C PRO A 155 -12.25 -8.86 -10.25
N VAL A 156 -11.38 -8.11 -10.94
CA VAL A 156 -11.71 -7.19 -12.03
C VAL A 156 -10.68 -7.35 -13.15
N THR A 157 -11.14 -7.12 -14.39
CA THR A 157 -10.33 -7.21 -15.62
C THR A 157 -10.65 -6.03 -16.53
N ALA A 158 -9.94 -5.87 -17.65
CA ALA A 158 -10.26 -4.84 -18.65
C ALA A 158 -11.75 -4.83 -19.06
N LEU A 159 -12.38 -6.01 -19.18
CA LEU A 159 -13.81 -6.16 -19.52
C LEU A 159 -14.74 -5.56 -18.47
N THR A 160 -14.28 -5.37 -17.23
CA THR A 160 -15.07 -4.67 -16.20
C THR A 160 -15.37 -3.23 -16.64
N GLY A 161 -14.48 -2.61 -17.42
CA GLY A 161 -14.69 -1.31 -18.06
C GLY A 161 -15.90 -1.23 -18.99
N LEU A 162 -16.42 -2.38 -19.48
CA LEU A 162 -17.66 -2.41 -20.27
C LEU A 162 -18.88 -1.95 -19.47
N TRP A 163 -18.84 -1.94 -18.13
CA TRP A 163 -19.92 -1.32 -17.36
C TRP A 163 -19.92 0.20 -17.47
N PHE A 164 -18.79 0.84 -17.80
CA PHE A 164 -18.70 2.29 -17.93
C PHE A 164 -19.30 2.81 -19.23
N PHE A 165 -18.84 2.33 -20.40
CA PHE A 165 -19.17 2.96 -21.68
C PHE A 165 -20.65 2.78 -22.11
N PRO A 166 -21.18 1.56 -22.32
CA PRO A 166 -22.62 1.37 -22.59
C PRO A 166 -23.48 1.68 -21.37
N GLY A 167 -22.93 1.58 -20.16
CA GLY A 167 -23.67 1.88 -18.94
C GLY A 167 -23.80 3.37 -18.61
N MET A 168 -22.98 4.23 -19.23
CA MET A 168 -23.05 5.69 -19.02
C MET A 168 -24.39 6.26 -19.47
N PHE A 169 -25.02 5.66 -20.50
CA PHE A 169 -26.32 6.07 -21.01
C PHE A 169 -27.46 5.89 -19.99
N ILE A 170 -27.31 4.99 -19.03
CA ILE A 170 -28.28 4.74 -17.95
C ILE A 170 -27.81 5.29 -16.60
N LEU A 171 -26.66 5.96 -16.56
CA LEU A 171 -25.91 6.43 -15.38
C LEU A 171 -25.49 5.33 -14.37
N VAL A 172 -26.23 4.23 -14.25
CA VAL A 172 -25.99 3.13 -13.31
C VAL A 172 -24.68 2.37 -13.59
N GLY A 173 -24.32 2.20 -14.85
CA GLY A 173 -23.16 1.37 -15.20
C GLY A 173 -21.82 1.92 -14.72
N PRO A 174 -21.51 3.22 -14.88
CA PRO A 174 -20.33 3.84 -14.27
C PRO A 174 -20.23 3.60 -12.77
N PHE A 175 -21.35 3.59 -12.03
CA PHE A 175 -21.33 3.25 -10.60
C PHE A 175 -20.94 1.79 -10.37
N ILE A 176 -21.52 0.85 -11.11
CA ILE A 176 -21.18 -0.59 -10.97
C ILE A 176 -19.70 -0.81 -11.28
N TRP A 177 -19.20 -0.26 -12.38
CA TRP A 177 -17.79 -0.33 -12.77
C TRP A 177 -16.89 0.22 -11.65
N PHE A 178 -17.20 1.43 -11.18
CA PHE A 178 -16.38 2.16 -10.25
C PHE A 178 -16.33 1.46 -8.89
N VAL A 179 -17.50 1.06 -8.36
CA VAL A 179 -17.60 0.32 -7.10
C VAL A 179 -16.79 -0.97 -7.15
N ARG A 180 -16.91 -1.76 -8.22
CA ARG A 180 -16.16 -3.01 -8.36
C ARG A 180 -14.65 -2.78 -8.40
N THR A 181 -14.21 -1.83 -9.22
CA THR A 181 -12.77 -1.55 -9.41
C THR A 181 -12.15 -0.95 -8.15
N ASN A 182 -12.81 0.04 -7.52
CA ASN A 182 -12.31 0.68 -6.31
C ASN A 182 -12.36 -0.27 -5.10
N ASN A 183 -13.38 -1.11 -4.98
CA ASN A 183 -13.44 -2.11 -3.91
C ASN A 183 -12.34 -3.16 -4.06
N ALA A 184 -12.06 -3.64 -5.29
CA ALA A 184 -10.95 -4.54 -5.54
C ALA A 184 -9.60 -3.88 -5.20
N LEU A 185 -9.38 -2.64 -5.63
CA LEU A 185 -8.16 -1.92 -5.29
C LEU A 185 -8.00 -1.69 -3.78
N ASN A 186 -9.07 -1.30 -3.09
CA ASN A 186 -9.05 -1.12 -1.64
C ASN A 186 -8.81 -2.44 -0.89
N GLU A 187 -9.44 -3.53 -1.31
CA GLU A 187 -9.24 -4.84 -0.71
C GLU A 187 -7.81 -5.33 -0.94
N TYR A 188 -7.24 -5.05 -2.12
CA TYR A 188 -5.84 -5.29 -2.38
C TYR A 188 -4.96 -4.55 -1.37
N TRP A 189 -5.12 -3.24 -1.21
CA TRP A 189 -4.33 -2.45 -0.26
C TRP A 189 -4.54 -2.90 1.19
N ARG A 190 -5.76 -3.25 1.57
CA ARG A 190 -6.07 -3.83 2.87
C ARG A 190 -5.30 -5.13 3.10
N SER A 191 -5.25 -6.00 2.09
CA SER A 191 -4.49 -7.25 2.14
C SER A 191 -2.97 -7.04 2.22
N GLN A 192 -2.48 -5.82 1.93
CA GLN A 192 -1.08 -5.40 2.11
C GLN A 192 -0.84 -4.72 3.46
N GLY A 193 -1.84 -4.65 4.34
CA GLY A 193 -1.71 -4.07 5.68
C GLY A 193 -2.05 -2.58 5.77
N VAL A 194 -2.57 -1.97 4.70
CA VAL A 194 -3.06 -0.59 4.78
C VAL A 194 -4.33 -0.55 5.62
N THR A 195 -4.33 0.24 6.69
CA THR A 195 -5.49 0.44 7.60
C THR A 195 -6.08 1.83 7.52
N ARG A 196 -5.32 2.80 7.02
CA ARG A 196 -5.76 4.20 6.87
C ARG A 196 -6.50 4.39 5.55
N THR A 197 -7.62 5.10 5.64
CA THR A 197 -8.31 5.67 4.49
C THR A 197 -7.79 7.08 4.25
N SER A 198 -7.42 7.42 3.01
CA SER A 198 -7.05 8.78 2.62
C SER A 198 -7.89 9.27 1.43
N LEU A 199 -8.01 10.59 1.32
CA LEU A 199 -8.56 11.26 0.14
C LEU A 199 -7.46 11.93 -0.70
N VAL A 200 -6.24 12.03 -0.15
CA VAL A 200 -5.06 12.70 -0.72
C VAL A 200 -3.79 11.95 -0.34
#